data_AF-A0A9X0BI01-F1
#
_entry.id   AF-A0A9X0BI01-F1
#
_cell.length_a   1.000
_cell.length_b   1.000
_cell.length_c   1.000
_cell.angle_alpha   90.00
_cell.angle_beta   90.00
_cell.angle_gamma   90.00
#
_symmetry.space_group_name_H-M   'P 1'
#
loop_
_entity.id
_entity.type
_entity.pdbx_description
1 polymer ?
#
loop_
_entity_poly.entity_id
_entity_poly.type
_entity_poly.pdbx_seq_one_letter_code
_entity_poly.pdbx_strand_id
1 'polypeptide(L)'
;MDKFEALYDTERPMVAERRKKIHEDLVEATARDYFKINSALNAIGTLDYMEEINEVIQAAHQGHLGQISDKIRLLNRVRNPRQIREINQIILWVTFSIGPISEKHLLATLYRNIGEAPLQSLLARFQTKYLLFEVDSKGHVGFRSSEALNAIPHRRPAKKSDQRDNQGIQTGEINMIKHFLDKVCPPDVYKKLELDQYLQQKLTQKEDQIQQEDNDTGHLLLALDCLRALSKSRDTSVFALHEYAREHLIEHLASVDLAMVDRDQKSQVGELLVKLFSEDEHIDAFMWPETDDVVRTHKPRMTWVEESQNIDQVVR
;
A
#
# COMPACT_ATOMS: atom_id res chain seq x y z
N MET A 1 -27.13 -26.85 5.12
CA MET A 1 -27.75 -25.78 5.95
C MET A 1 -28.43 -26.35 7.20
N ASP A 2 -28.62 -27.66 7.30
CA ASP A 2 -29.19 -28.35 8.48
C ASP A 2 -28.25 -28.45 9.69
N LYS A 3 -27.08 -27.81 9.63
CA LYS A 3 -26.12 -27.73 10.74
C LYS A 3 -26.14 -26.37 11.44
N PHE A 4 -26.96 -25.43 10.97
CA PHE A 4 -27.02 -24.06 11.48
C PHE A 4 -28.26 -23.91 12.36
N GLU A 5 -28.10 -23.64 13.65
CA GLU A 5 -29.22 -23.54 14.61
C GLU A 5 -30.27 -22.51 14.16
N ALA A 6 -29.85 -21.36 13.62
CA ALA A 6 -30.73 -20.31 13.12
C ALA A 6 -31.55 -20.69 11.87
N LEU A 7 -31.13 -21.74 11.13
CA LEU A 7 -31.74 -22.17 9.86
C LEU A 7 -32.18 -23.64 9.90
N TYR A 8 -32.20 -24.26 11.09
CA TYR A 8 -32.51 -25.67 11.28
C TYR A 8 -34.02 -25.96 11.17
N ASP A 9 -34.86 -25.06 11.68
CA ASP A 9 -36.31 -25.26 11.78
C ASP A 9 -37.01 -25.03 10.43
N THR A 10 -37.03 -26.07 9.59
CA THR A 10 -37.70 -26.06 8.28
C THR A 10 -39.22 -26.15 8.35
N GLU A 11 -39.82 -26.39 9.52
CA GLU A 11 -41.28 -26.39 9.68
C GLU A 11 -41.85 -24.98 9.71
N ARG A 12 -41.01 -23.97 10.01
CA ARG A 12 -41.38 -22.56 9.86
C ARG A 12 -41.31 -22.13 8.39
N PRO A 13 -42.41 -21.72 7.75
CA PRO A 13 -42.42 -21.34 6.34
C PRO A 13 -41.45 -20.18 6.03
N MET A 14 -41.27 -19.25 6.97
CA MET A 14 -40.29 -18.17 6.86
C MET A 14 -38.84 -18.67 6.78
N VAL A 15 -38.48 -19.77 7.45
CA VAL A 15 -37.11 -20.32 7.44
C VAL A 15 -36.85 -21.08 6.15
N ALA A 16 -37.83 -21.83 5.65
CA ALA A 16 -37.74 -22.53 4.36
C ALA A 16 -37.56 -21.55 3.18
N GLU A 17 -38.33 -20.46 3.17
CA GLU A 17 -38.24 -19.41 2.15
C GLU A 17 -36.90 -18.67 2.21
N ARG A 18 -36.38 -18.39 3.41
CA ARG A 18 -35.05 -17.82 3.62
C ARG A 18 -33.93 -18.74 3.15
N ARG A 19 -34.00 -20.05 3.44
CA ARG A 19 -33.01 -21.03 2.97
C ARG A 19 -32.98 -21.11 1.45
N LYS A 20 -34.15 -21.10 0.81
CA LYS A 20 -34.25 -21.10 -0.65
C LYS A 20 -33.62 -19.84 -1.24
N LYS A 21 -33.94 -18.66 -0.69
CA LYS A 21 -33.37 -17.38 -1.13
C LYS A 21 -31.84 -17.34 -0.96
N ILE A 22 -31.33 -17.71 0.21
CA ILE A 22 -29.87 -17.78 0.46
C ILE A 22 -29.20 -18.74 -0.53
N HIS A 23 -29.80 -19.89 -0.80
CA HIS A 23 -29.26 -20.86 -1.74
C HIS A 23 -29.24 -20.32 -3.18
N GLU A 24 -30.31 -19.70 -3.65
CA GLU A 24 -30.40 -19.11 -4.99
C GLU A 24 -29.38 -17.96 -5.14
N ASP A 25 -29.38 -17.03 -4.18
CA ASP A 25 -28.51 -15.85 -4.21
C ASP A 25 -27.01 -16.22 -4.08
N LEU A 26 -26.64 -17.24 -3.28
CA LEU A 26 -25.25 -17.71 -3.19
C LEU A 26 -24.78 -18.39 -4.47
N VAL A 27 -25.62 -19.23 -5.08
CA VAL A 27 -25.26 -19.98 -6.29
C VAL A 27 -25.06 -19.02 -7.45
N GLU A 28 -25.87 -17.97 -7.53
CA GLU A 28 -25.70 -16.88 -8.49
C GLU A 28 -24.45 -16.04 -8.19
N ALA A 29 -24.27 -15.61 -6.94
CA ALA A 29 -23.17 -14.73 -6.53
C ALA A 29 -21.77 -15.36 -6.67
N THR A 30 -21.65 -16.66 -6.46
CA THR A 30 -20.35 -17.35 -6.45
C THR A 30 -19.97 -17.99 -7.79
N ALA A 31 -20.81 -17.84 -8.83
CA ALA A 31 -20.63 -18.50 -10.13
C ALA A 31 -20.35 -20.02 -10.03
N ARG A 32 -20.91 -20.68 -8.99
CA ARG A 32 -20.67 -22.10 -8.65
C ARG A 32 -19.26 -22.47 -8.21
N ASP A 33 -18.45 -21.49 -7.80
CA ASP A 33 -17.16 -21.74 -7.16
C ASP A 33 -17.38 -22.37 -5.78
N TYR A 34 -17.10 -23.68 -5.68
CA TYR A 34 -17.35 -24.49 -4.49
C TYR A 34 -16.60 -23.95 -3.26
N PHE A 35 -15.43 -23.33 -3.45
CA PHE A 35 -14.65 -22.78 -2.34
C PHE A 35 -15.29 -21.50 -1.79
N LYS A 36 -15.76 -20.62 -2.68
CA LYS A 36 -16.49 -19.39 -2.31
C LYS A 36 -17.83 -19.71 -1.64
N ILE A 37 -18.54 -20.72 -2.15
CA ILE A 37 -19.79 -21.20 -1.54
C ILE A 37 -19.54 -21.71 -0.12
N ASN A 38 -18.53 -22.55 0.07
CA ASN A 38 -18.25 -23.13 1.38
C ASN A 38 -17.78 -22.06 2.40
N SER A 39 -16.99 -21.08 1.96
CA SER A 39 -16.56 -19.96 2.79
C SER A 39 -17.74 -19.06 3.21
N ALA A 40 -18.60 -18.69 2.26
CA ALA A 40 -19.79 -17.89 2.55
C ALA A 40 -20.81 -18.65 3.42
N LEU A 41 -21.00 -19.95 3.22
CA LEU A 41 -21.85 -20.78 4.08
C LEU A 41 -21.33 -20.90 5.51
N ASN A 42 -20.00 -21.00 5.70
CA ASN A 42 -19.42 -21.00 7.05
C ASN A 42 -19.62 -19.67 7.77
N ALA A 43 -19.49 -18.54 7.05
CA ALA A 43 -19.77 -17.22 7.61
C ALA A 43 -21.26 -17.01 7.93
N ILE A 44 -22.16 -17.49 7.08
CA ILE A 44 -23.61 -17.44 7.32
C ILE A 44 -24.02 -18.29 8.52
N GLY A 45 -23.33 -19.41 8.75
CA GLY A 45 -23.59 -20.29 9.89
C GLY A 45 -23.37 -19.65 11.26
N THR A 46 -22.66 -18.52 11.33
CA THR A 46 -22.38 -17.78 12.57
C THR A 46 -23.23 -16.52 12.75
N LEU A 47 -24.15 -16.23 11.83
CA LEU A 47 -24.94 -14.99 11.82
C LEU A 47 -26.40 -15.27 12.15
N ASP A 48 -26.99 -14.40 12.97
CA ASP A 48 -28.36 -14.55 13.48
C ASP A 48 -29.38 -13.73 12.67
N TYR A 49 -28.93 -12.73 11.91
CA TYR A 49 -29.79 -11.76 11.23
C TYR A 49 -29.70 -11.82 9.70
N MET A 50 -30.84 -11.67 9.02
CA MET A 50 -30.89 -11.72 7.55
C MET A 50 -30.16 -10.57 6.85
N GLU A 51 -30.05 -9.41 7.50
CA GLU A 51 -29.33 -8.26 6.95
C GLU A 51 -27.84 -8.58 6.83
N GLU A 52 -27.25 -9.17 7.87
CA GLU A 52 -25.85 -9.63 7.90
C GLU A 52 -25.62 -10.78 6.89
N ILE A 53 -26.58 -11.69 6.76
CA ILE A 53 -26.52 -12.75 5.74
C ILE A 53 -26.53 -12.17 4.33
N ASN A 54 -27.36 -11.16 4.06
CA ASN A 54 -27.39 -10.48 2.76
C ASN A 54 -26.09 -9.73 2.48
N GLU A 55 -25.45 -9.13 3.48
CA GLU A 55 -24.13 -8.51 3.33
C GLU A 55 -23.06 -9.55 2.95
N VAL A 56 -23.07 -10.73 3.56
CA VAL A 56 -22.15 -11.83 3.20
C VAL A 56 -22.39 -12.32 1.78
N ILE A 57 -23.66 -12.40 1.35
CA ILE A 57 -24.03 -12.78 -0.03
C ILE A 57 -23.59 -11.72 -1.04
N GLN A 58 -23.81 -10.43 -0.74
CA GLN A 58 -23.33 -9.32 -1.57
C GLN A 58 -21.80 -9.28 -1.66
N ALA A 59 -21.11 -9.53 -0.55
CA ALA A 59 -19.67 -9.66 -0.51
C ALA A 59 -19.19 -10.85 -1.36
N ALA A 60 -19.92 -11.98 -1.35
CA ALA A 60 -19.64 -13.11 -2.23
C ALA A 60 -19.84 -12.76 -3.72
N HIS A 61 -20.83 -11.91 -4.03
CA HIS A 61 -21.14 -11.44 -5.38
C HIS A 61 -20.06 -10.50 -5.96
N GLN A 62 -19.45 -9.65 -5.12
CA GLN A 62 -18.43 -8.69 -5.54
C GLN A 62 -17.06 -9.33 -5.82
N GLY A 63 -16.86 -10.60 -5.44
CA GLY A 63 -15.55 -11.25 -5.51
C GLY A 63 -14.54 -10.66 -4.52
N HIS A 64 -13.48 -11.42 -4.25
CA HIS A 64 -12.47 -11.06 -3.25
C HIS A 64 -11.72 -9.76 -3.60
N LEU A 65 -11.42 -9.53 -4.89
CA LEU A 65 -10.85 -8.28 -5.42
C LEU A 65 -11.76 -7.06 -5.24
N GLY A 66 -13.09 -7.23 -5.38
CA GLY A 66 -14.07 -6.15 -5.18
C GLY A 66 -14.07 -5.68 -3.73
N GLN A 67 -14.07 -6.63 -2.79
CA GLN A 67 -13.99 -6.33 -1.35
C GLN A 67 -12.69 -5.59 -0.97
N ILE A 68 -11.54 -5.97 -1.56
CA ILE A 68 -10.29 -5.25 -1.31
C ILE A 68 -10.36 -3.83 -1.89
N SER A 69 -10.91 -3.68 -3.09
CA SER A 69 -11.08 -2.37 -3.73
C SER A 69 -11.96 -1.44 -2.89
N ASP A 70 -13.03 -1.96 -2.30
CA ASP A 70 -13.90 -1.19 -1.41
C ASP A 70 -13.22 -0.85 -0.08
N LYS A 71 -12.39 -1.75 0.47
CA LYS A 71 -11.52 -1.43 1.61
C LYS A 71 -10.53 -0.31 1.28
N ILE A 72 -9.91 -0.32 0.09
CA ILE A 72 -9.01 0.75 -0.36
C ILE A 72 -9.78 2.08 -0.48
N ARG A 73 -10.98 2.08 -1.06
CA ARG A 73 -11.85 3.27 -1.13
C ARG A 73 -12.20 3.80 0.25
N LEU A 74 -12.54 2.91 1.19
CA LEU A 74 -12.85 3.29 2.56
C LEU A 74 -11.63 3.92 3.25
N LEU A 75 -10.45 3.33 3.09
CA LEU A 75 -9.22 3.88 3.65
C LEU A 75 -8.91 5.28 3.08
N ASN A 76 -9.05 5.46 1.76
CA ASN A 76 -8.91 6.77 1.12
C ASN A 76 -9.90 7.82 1.63
N ARG A 77 -11.10 7.41 2.07
CA ARG A 77 -12.13 8.32 2.60
C ARG A 77 -11.92 8.70 4.05
N VAL A 78 -11.50 7.74 4.89
CA VAL A 78 -11.50 7.89 6.35
C VAL A 78 -10.13 8.32 6.89
N ARG A 79 -9.05 8.05 6.15
CA ARG A 79 -7.69 8.34 6.61
C ARG A 79 -7.26 9.74 6.20
N ASN A 80 -6.49 10.38 7.08
CA ASN A 80 -5.93 11.69 6.79
C ASN A 80 -4.73 11.57 5.82
N PRO A 81 -4.32 12.66 5.17
CA PRO A 81 -3.20 12.67 4.23
C PRO A 81 -1.89 12.04 4.77
N ARG A 82 -1.56 12.31 6.04
CA ARG A 82 -0.37 11.74 6.69
C ARG A 82 -0.47 10.21 6.77
N GLN A 83 -1.63 9.69 7.15
CA GLN A 83 -1.89 8.25 7.22
C GLN A 83 -1.88 7.60 5.83
N ILE A 84 -2.35 8.30 4.79
CA ILE A 84 -2.26 7.79 3.43
C ILE A 84 -0.80 7.71 2.97
N ARG A 85 0.02 8.73 3.28
CA ARG A 85 1.46 8.70 3.01
C ARG A 85 2.16 7.54 3.72
N GLU A 86 1.79 7.26 4.97
CA GLU A 86 2.28 6.08 5.70
C GLU A 86 1.89 4.77 4.99
N ILE A 87 0.63 4.63 4.58
CA ILE A 87 0.17 3.43 3.87
C ILE A 87 0.94 3.26 2.56
N ASN A 88 1.15 4.33 1.78
CA ASN A 88 1.92 4.28 0.55
C ASN A 88 3.38 3.91 0.77
N GLN A 89 3.99 4.38 1.87
CA GLN A 89 5.34 3.97 2.25
C GLN A 89 5.40 2.49 2.61
N ILE A 90 4.39 1.96 3.29
CA ILE A 90 4.33 0.53 3.60
C ILE A 90 4.12 -0.29 2.32
N ILE A 91 3.26 0.16 1.40
CA ILE A 91 3.09 -0.48 0.07
C ILE A 91 4.41 -0.50 -0.67
N LEU A 92 5.11 0.63 -0.75
CA LEU A 92 6.41 0.74 -1.42
C LEU A 92 7.40 -0.30 -0.88
N TRP A 93 7.57 -0.36 0.44
CA TRP A 93 8.53 -1.27 1.05
C TRP A 93 8.10 -2.74 0.97
N VAL A 94 6.83 -3.07 1.19
CA VAL A 94 6.34 -4.45 1.07
C VAL A 94 6.41 -4.98 -0.36
N THR A 95 6.23 -4.10 -1.36
CA THR A 95 6.22 -4.51 -2.77
C THR A 95 7.63 -4.63 -3.36
N PHE A 96 8.52 -3.68 -3.06
CA PHE A 96 9.80 -3.56 -3.76
C PHE A 96 11.01 -3.93 -2.93
N SER A 97 10.86 -4.28 -1.64
CA SER A 97 11.99 -4.73 -0.85
C SER A 97 12.56 -6.03 -1.40
N ILE A 98 13.88 -6.08 -1.53
CA ILE A 98 14.60 -7.33 -1.73
C ILE A 98 14.59 -8.10 -0.41
N GLY A 99 13.94 -9.27 -0.43
CA GLY A 99 13.77 -10.12 0.75
C GLY A 99 12.64 -9.69 1.70
N PRO A 100 12.38 -10.50 2.76
CA PRO A 100 11.32 -10.22 3.71
C PRO A 100 11.60 -8.99 4.58
N ILE A 101 10.61 -8.09 4.71
CA ILE A 101 10.76 -6.85 5.49
C ILE A 101 10.16 -7.00 6.89
N SER A 102 10.98 -6.82 7.94
CA SER A 102 10.49 -6.80 9.33
C SER A 102 9.78 -5.49 9.74
N GLU A 103 9.00 -5.54 10.82
CA GLU A 103 8.38 -4.35 11.43
C GLU A 103 9.40 -3.26 11.80
N LYS A 104 10.61 -3.66 12.22
CA LYS A 104 11.68 -2.73 12.61
C LYS A 104 12.17 -1.88 11.43
N HIS A 105 12.30 -2.50 10.25
CA HIS A 105 12.67 -1.75 9.04
C HIS A 105 11.61 -0.71 8.71
N LEU A 106 10.33 -1.11 8.66
CA LEU A 106 9.24 -0.18 8.37
C LEU A 106 9.10 0.94 9.41
N LEU A 107 9.32 0.67 10.69
CA LEU A 107 9.30 1.72 11.71
C LEU A 107 10.42 2.74 11.48
N ALA A 108 11.63 2.28 11.15
CA ALA A 108 12.75 3.14 10.83
C ALA A 108 12.47 4.01 9.59
N THR A 109 11.80 3.47 8.56
CA THR A 109 11.47 4.23 7.33
C THR A 109 10.41 5.28 7.60
N LEU A 110 9.37 4.92 8.35
CA LEU A 110 8.31 5.83 8.72
C LEU A 110 8.82 6.95 9.64
N TYR A 111 9.65 6.63 10.64
CA TYR A 111 10.27 7.64 11.50
C TYR A 111 11.09 8.63 10.67
N ARG A 112 11.86 8.14 9.71
CA ARG A 112 12.73 8.94 8.84
C ARG A 112 11.95 9.84 7.89
N ASN A 113 10.89 9.34 7.27
CA ASN A 113 10.13 10.08 6.25
C ASN A 113 9.08 11.03 6.87
N ILE A 114 8.65 10.80 8.11
CA ILE A 114 7.57 11.56 8.76
C ILE A 114 8.08 12.39 9.94
N GLY A 115 9.24 12.02 10.51
CA GLY A 115 9.89 12.72 11.62
C GLY A 115 9.38 12.35 13.01
N GLU A 116 8.41 11.45 13.11
CA GLU A 116 7.81 11.04 14.39
C GLU A 116 7.49 9.54 14.40
N ALA A 117 7.84 8.89 15.50
CA ALA A 117 7.48 7.49 15.72
C ALA A 117 5.97 7.40 16.07
N PRO A 118 5.21 6.49 15.45
CA PRO A 118 3.83 6.25 15.83
C PRO A 118 3.74 5.78 17.30
N LEU A 119 2.80 6.34 18.07
CA LEU A 119 2.56 5.91 19.47
C LEU A 119 2.04 4.47 19.58
N GLN A 120 1.46 3.95 18.49
CA GLN A 120 0.96 2.57 18.40
C GLN A 120 1.90 1.75 17.52
N SER A 121 2.17 0.50 17.92
CA SER A 121 2.93 -0.45 17.09
C SER A 121 2.25 -0.65 15.73
N LEU A 122 3.04 -1.00 14.70
CA LEU A 122 2.46 -1.25 13.38
C LEU A 122 1.50 -2.43 13.42
N LEU A 123 1.80 -3.46 14.22
CA LEU A 123 0.89 -4.59 14.44
C LEU A 123 -0.51 -4.15 14.91
N ALA A 124 -0.59 -3.29 15.94
CA ALA A 124 -1.88 -2.78 16.43
C ALA A 124 -2.62 -1.96 15.36
N ARG A 125 -1.86 -1.25 14.50
CA ARG A 125 -2.42 -0.46 13.40
C ARG A 125 -2.89 -1.33 12.25
N PHE A 126 -2.21 -2.43 11.93
CA PHE A 126 -2.64 -3.40 10.91
C PHE A 126 -3.92 -4.13 11.32
N GLN A 127 -4.13 -4.31 12.62
CA GLN A 127 -5.36 -4.90 13.15
C GLN A 127 -6.56 -3.94 13.15
N THR A 128 -6.33 -2.63 13.28
CA THR A 128 -7.42 -1.67 13.53
C THR A 128 -7.63 -0.63 12.43
N LYS A 129 -6.54 -0.12 11.82
CA LYS A 129 -6.55 1.08 10.97
C LYS A 129 -6.14 0.78 9.53
N TYR A 130 -5.20 -0.12 9.33
CA TYR A 130 -4.50 -0.42 8.08
C TYR A 130 -4.73 -1.88 7.69
N LEU A 131 -5.99 -2.23 7.46
CA LEU A 131 -6.48 -3.60 7.30
C LEU A 131 -5.97 -4.33 6.03
N LEU A 132 -5.14 -3.67 5.21
CA LEU A 132 -4.51 -4.25 4.02
C LEU A 132 -3.30 -5.11 4.35
N PHE A 133 -2.70 -4.92 5.54
CA PHE A 133 -1.44 -5.55 5.91
C PHE A 133 -1.61 -6.55 7.06
N GLU A 134 -0.61 -7.39 7.20
CA GLU A 134 -0.43 -8.31 8.33
C GLU A 134 1.06 -8.47 8.67
N VAL A 135 1.30 -9.04 9.84
CA VAL A 135 2.63 -9.50 10.26
C VAL A 135 2.58 -11.01 10.36
N ASP A 136 3.49 -11.71 9.69
CA ASP A 136 3.60 -13.15 9.75
C ASP A 136 4.16 -13.63 11.11
N SER A 137 4.18 -14.95 11.32
CA SER A 137 4.70 -15.55 12.56
C SER A 137 6.20 -15.34 12.77
N LYS A 138 6.94 -14.89 11.74
CA LYS A 138 8.37 -14.58 11.79
C LYS A 138 8.64 -13.08 12.00
N GLY A 139 7.60 -12.25 12.08
CA GLY A 139 7.71 -10.81 12.25
C GLY A 139 7.90 -10.02 10.96
N HIS A 140 7.66 -10.64 9.79
CA HIS A 140 7.69 -9.94 8.50
C HIS A 140 6.35 -9.34 8.16
N VAL A 141 6.38 -8.17 7.54
CA VAL A 141 5.20 -7.45 7.12
C VAL A 141 4.88 -7.78 5.66
N GLY A 142 3.62 -8.07 5.41
CA GLY A 142 3.12 -8.39 4.08
C GLY A 142 1.68 -7.91 3.87
N PHE A 143 1.16 -8.14 2.67
CA PHE A 143 -0.26 -7.97 2.41
C PHE A 143 -1.06 -9.11 3.02
N ARG A 144 -2.21 -8.79 3.63
CA ARG A 144 -3.16 -9.78 4.15
C ARG A 144 -3.76 -10.66 3.05
N SER A 145 -3.72 -10.18 1.81
CA SER A 145 -4.14 -10.94 0.64
C SER A 145 -3.10 -10.81 -0.47
N SER A 146 -2.80 -11.93 -1.11
CA SER A 146 -2.00 -11.99 -2.35
C SER A 146 -2.60 -11.17 -3.50
N GLU A 147 -3.90 -10.93 -3.49
CA GLU A 147 -4.61 -10.12 -4.49
C GLU A 147 -4.61 -8.63 -4.16
N ALA A 148 -4.15 -8.24 -2.97
CA ALA A 148 -4.21 -6.85 -2.53
C ALA A 148 -3.39 -5.92 -3.42
N LEU A 149 -2.22 -6.36 -3.85
CA LEU A 149 -1.38 -5.59 -4.76
C LEU A 149 -2.07 -5.33 -6.11
N ASN A 150 -2.81 -6.31 -6.64
CA ASN A 150 -3.55 -6.17 -7.90
C ASN A 150 -4.74 -5.20 -7.78
N ALA A 151 -5.30 -5.04 -6.58
CA ALA A 151 -6.40 -4.12 -6.32
C ALA A 151 -5.92 -2.67 -6.08
N ILE A 152 -4.64 -2.46 -5.76
CA ILE A 152 -4.08 -1.12 -5.54
C ILE A 152 -3.82 -0.45 -6.89
N PRO A 153 -4.33 0.76 -7.14
CA PRO A 153 -4.08 1.45 -8.40
C PRO A 153 -2.61 1.88 -8.52
N HIS A 154 -2.04 1.76 -9.72
CA HIS A 154 -0.74 2.36 -10.00
C HIS A 154 -0.82 3.90 -9.94
N ARG A 155 0.23 4.51 -9.40
CA ARG A 155 0.42 5.95 -9.47
C ARG A 155 0.43 6.35 -10.93
N ARG A 156 -0.40 7.33 -11.27
CA ARG A 156 -0.38 7.90 -12.60
C ARG A 156 0.87 8.78 -12.71
N PRO A 157 1.69 8.62 -13.77
CA PRO A 157 2.82 9.51 -13.97
C PRO A 157 2.29 10.94 -13.99
N ALA A 158 2.90 11.80 -13.16
CA ALA A 158 2.70 13.23 -13.30
C ALA A 158 3.08 13.57 -14.73
N LYS A 159 2.12 13.97 -15.57
CA LYS A 159 2.42 14.42 -16.92
C LYS A 159 3.51 15.47 -16.79
N LYS A 160 4.63 15.26 -17.50
CA LYS A 160 5.72 16.22 -17.61
C LYS A 160 5.11 17.61 -17.79
N SER A 161 5.60 18.55 -17.02
CA SER A 161 5.22 19.95 -16.99
C SER A 161 5.50 20.62 -18.34
N ASP A 162 4.73 20.28 -19.37
CA ASP A 162 4.34 21.28 -20.34
C ASP A 162 3.43 22.25 -19.57
N GLN A 163 3.92 23.47 -19.38
CA GLN A 163 3.30 24.57 -18.64
C GLN A 163 1.94 25.05 -19.22
N ARG A 164 1.18 24.19 -19.89
CA ARG A 164 -0.13 24.53 -20.50
C ARG A 164 -1.30 23.68 -20.01
N ASP A 165 -1.08 22.52 -19.38
CA ASP A 165 -2.17 21.63 -18.95
C ASP A 165 -2.19 21.36 -17.44
N ASN A 166 -2.07 22.41 -16.62
CA ASN A 166 -2.53 22.32 -15.24
C ASN A 166 -4.08 22.40 -15.17
N GLN A 167 -4.76 21.53 -15.90
CA GLN A 167 -6.20 21.27 -15.73
C GLN A 167 -6.37 20.26 -14.59
N GLY A 168 -5.90 20.62 -13.39
CA GLY A 168 -6.59 20.15 -12.19
C GLY A 168 -7.97 20.80 -12.21
N ILE A 169 -9.02 20.02 -11.93
CA ILE A 169 -10.38 20.55 -11.93
C ILE A 169 -10.41 21.72 -10.96
N GLN A 170 -10.57 22.93 -11.49
CA GLN A 170 -10.54 24.14 -10.68
C GLN A 170 -11.83 24.21 -9.86
N THR A 171 -11.77 24.80 -8.68
CA THR A 171 -12.95 25.00 -7.84
C THR A 171 -14.07 25.74 -8.60
N GLY A 172 -13.71 26.61 -9.56
CA GLY A 172 -14.64 27.27 -10.47
C GLY A 172 -15.39 26.31 -11.41
N GLU A 173 -14.72 25.28 -11.94
CA GLU A 173 -15.34 24.28 -12.83
C GLU A 173 -16.33 23.40 -12.06
N ILE A 174 -15.97 22.97 -10.85
CA ILE A 174 -16.90 22.23 -9.99
C ILE A 174 -18.07 23.10 -9.56
N ASN A 175 -17.85 24.39 -9.26
CA ASN A 175 -18.94 25.29 -8.95
C ASN A 175 -19.88 25.51 -10.14
N MET A 176 -19.36 25.57 -11.37
CA MET A 176 -20.20 25.60 -12.58
C MET A 176 -21.00 24.31 -12.77
N ILE A 177 -20.36 23.15 -12.59
CA ILE A 177 -21.04 21.84 -12.68
C ILE A 177 -22.10 21.71 -11.59
N LYS A 178 -21.81 22.11 -10.35
CA LYS A 178 -22.77 22.15 -9.24
C LYS A 178 -23.94 23.08 -9.58
N HIS A 179 -23.67 24.28 -10.06
CA HIS A 179 -24.72 25.22 -10.44
C HIS A 179 -25.61 24.68 -11.57
N PHE A 180 -25.02 24.04 -12.58
CA PHE A 180 -25.77 23.41 -13.65
C PHE A 180 -26.62 22.24 -13.14
N LEU A 181 -26.04 21.34 -12.35
CA LEU A 181 -26.76 20.19 -11.81
C LEU A 181 -27.88 20.61 -10.84
N ASP A 182 -27.67 21.67 -10.06
CA ASP A 182 -28.70 22.25 -9.18
C ASP A 182 -29.86 22.89 -9.96
N LYS A 183 -29.60 23.35 -11.20
CA LYS A 183 -30.62 23.92 -12.09
C LYS A 183 -31.38 22.88 -12.91
N VAL A 184 -30.76 21.74 -13.21
CA VAL A 184 -31.29 20.76 -14.17
C VAL A 184 -31.77 19.47 -13.49
N CYS A 185 -31.27 19.17 -12.29
CA CYS A 185 -31.59 17.95 -11.56
C CYS A 185 -32.48 18.25 -10.34
N PRO A 186 -33.56 17.49 -10.09
CA PRO A 186 -34.34 17.61 -8.87
C PRO A 186 -33.47 17.36 -7.62
N PRO A 187 -33.66 18.10 -6.51
CA PRO A 187 -32.83 18.01 -5.32
C PRO A 187 -32.74 16.58 -4.74
N ASP A 188 -33.82 15.82 -4.89
CA ASP A 188 -33.94 14.46 -4.37
C ASP A 188 -33.03 13.49 -5.13
N VAL A 189 -32.88 13.68 -6.44
CA VAL A 189 -32.01 12.87 -7.30
C VAL A 189 -30.55 13.28 -7.09
N TYR A 190 -30.29 14.58 -6.97
CA TYR A 190 -28.95 15.11 -6.72
C TYR A 190 -28.37 14.57 -5.39
N LYS A 191 -29.17 14.58 -4.32
CA LYS A 191 -28.79 13.99 -3.03
C LYS A 191 -28.66 12.47 -3.07
N LYS A 192 -29.60 11.77 -3.73
CA LYS A 192 -29.57 10.30 -3.83
C LYS A 192 -28.35 9.77 -4.57
N LEU A 193 -27.84 10.52 -5.55
CA LEU A 193 -26.64 10.17 -6.32
C LEU A 193 -25.32 10.60 -5.66
N GLU A 194 -25.38 11.25 -4.48
CA GLU A 194 -24.21 11.71 -3.72
C GLU A 194 -23.23 12.58 -4.56
N LEU A 195 -23.76 13.34 -5.52
CA LEU A 195 -22.96 14.06 -6.53
C LEU A 195 -22.02 15.11 -5.91
N ASP A 196 -22.43 15.73 -4.81
CA ASP A 196 -21.58 16.63 -4.02
C ASP A 196 -20.30 15.93 -3.54
N GLN A 197 -20.46 14.71 -3.03
CA GLN A 197 -19.36 13.91 -2.48
C GLN A 197 -18.46 13.41 -3.61
N TYR A 198 -19.04 13.03 -4.74
CA TYR A 198 -18.32 12.63 -5.95
C TYR A 198 -17.47 13.78 -6.53
N LEU A 199 -18.04 14.98 -6.67
CA LEU A 199 -17.35 16.15 -7.20
C LEU A 199 -16.24 16.63 -6.25
N GLN A 200 -16.46 16.57 -4.94
CA GLN A 200 -15.41 16.87 -3.96
C GLN A 200 -14.26 15.86 -4.01
N GLN A 201 -14.54 14.56 -4.16
CA GLN A 201 -13.50 13.53 -4.34
C GLN A 201 -12.66 13.74 -5.61
N LYS A 202 -13.25 14.30 -6.66
CA LYS A 202 -12.53 14.67 -7.90
C LYS A 202 -11.58 15.86 -7.70
N LEU A 203 -11.87 16.72 -6.73
CA LEU A 203 -11.06 17.89 -6.36
C LEU A 203 -9.81 17.49 -5.56
N THR A 204 -9.92 16.47 -4.69
CA THR A 204 -8.82 15.93 -3.87
C THR A 204 -7.95 14.88 -4.59
N GLN A 205 -8.24 14.54 -5.84
CA GLN A 205 -7.73 13.35 -6.51
C GLN A 205 -6.23 13.39 -6.92
N LYS A 206 -5.42 14.35 -6.48
CA LYS A 206 -4.09 14.54 -7.10
C LYS A 206 -2.85 14.05 -6.34
N GLU A 207 -2.82 13.86 -5.01
CA GLU A 207 -1.55 13.45 -4.36
C GLU A 207 -1.69 12.44 -3.20
N ASP A 208 -2.72 12.54 -2.36
CA ASP A 208 -2.82 11.74 -1.13
C ASP A 208 -3.84 10.58 -1.22
N GLN A 209 -3.75 9.73 -2.24
CA GLN A 209 -4.50 8.46 -2.30
C GLN A 209 -3.57 7.25 -2.21
N ILE A 210 -4.12 6.13 -1.74
CA ILE A 210 -3.48 4.82 -1.74
C ILE A 210 -3.16 4.42 -3.17
N GLN A 211 -1.88 4.20 -3.44
CA GLN A 211 -1.36 3.88 -4.76
C GLN A 211 -0.03 3.12 -4.64
N GLN A 212 0.32 2.40 -5.69
CA GLN A 212 1.62 1.74 -5.83
C GLN A 212 2.45 2.41 -6.94
N GLU A 213 3.77 2.42 -6.80
CA GLU A 213 4.67 2.91 -7.83
C GLU A 213 4.78 1.91 -9.01
N ASP A 214 5.34 2.37 -10.12
CA ASP A 214 5.93 1.47 -11.11
C ASP A 214 7.27 0.88 -10.60
N ASN A 215 7.79 -0.10 -11.32
CA ASN A 215 8.96 -0.86 -10.90
C ASN A 215 10.22 0.02 -10.75
N ASP A 216 10.49 0.87 -11.75
CA ASP A 216 11.69 1.70 -11.79
C ASP A 216 11.64 2.77 -10.69
N THR A 217 10.49 3.45 -10.55
CA THR A 217 10.29 4.43 -9.48
C THR A 217 10.34 3.79 -8.10
N GLY A 218 9.76 2.59 -7.94
CA GLY A 218 9.76 1.84 -6.69
C GLY A 218 11.18 1.54 -6.21
N HIS A 219 11.99 0.89 -7.05
CA HIS A 219 13.38 0.58 -6.72
C HIS A 219 14.24 1.82 -6.54
N LEU A 220 14.02 2.90 -7.30
CA LEU A 220 14.75 4.16 -7.10
C LEU A 220 14.44 4.80 -5.74
N LEU A 221 13.17 4.77 -5.31
CA LEU A 221 12.79 5.30 -4.00
C LEU A 221 13.38 4.48 -2.85
N LEU A 222 13.46 3.15 -2.97
CA LEU A 222 14.17 2.32 -1.99
C LEU A 222 15.67 2.60 -1.99
N ALA A 223 16.30 2.76 -3.15
CA ALA A 223 17.72 3.16 -3.25
C ALA A 223 17.96 4.52 -2.57
N LEU A 224 17.06 5.49 -2.80
CA LEU A 224 17.08 6.77 -2.10
C LEU A 224 16.97 6.58 -0.59
N ASP A 225 16.02 5.78 -0.08
CA ASP A 225 15.93 5.56 1.36
C ASP A 225 17.18 4.89 1.94
N CYS A 226 17.80 3.96 1.21
CA CYS A 226 19.05 3.31 1.58
C CYS A 226 20.21 4.32 1.69
N LEU A 227 20.49 5.09 0.63
CA LEU A 227 21.56 6.10 0.61
C LEU A 227 21.45 7.08 1.76
N ARG A 228 20.20 7.47 2.02
CA ARG A 228 19.84 8.57 2.91
C ARG A 228 19.76 8.05 4.36
N ALA A 229 19.66 6.72 4.58
CA ALA A 229 19.94 6.07 5.85
C ALA A 229 21.45 6.02 6.11
N LEU A 230 22.24 5.55 5.13
CA LEU A 230 23.70 5.49 5.21
C LEU A 230 24.36 6.87 5.43
N SER A 231 23.73 7.93 4.94
CA SER A 231 24.15 9.32 5.17
C SER A 231 23.85 9.86 6.60
N LYS A 232 23.33 9.02 7.52
CA LYS A 232 23.02 9.42 8.91
C LYS A 232 23.52 8.35 9.90
N SER A 233 24.83 8.14 9.88
CA SER A 233 25.54 7.08 10.60
C SER A 233 25.22 6.97 12.10
N ARG A 234 24.92 8.09 12.79
CA ARG A 234 24.79 8.14 14.26
C ARG A 234 23.36 8.02 14.81
N ASP A 235 22.36 7.90 13.95
CA ASP A 235 20.96 7.81 14.41
C ASP A 235 20.56 6.36 14.66
N THR A 236 20.49 5.97 15.94
CA THR A 236 20.12 4.60 16.34
C THR A 236 18.71 4.21 15.89
N SER A 237 17.83 5.18 15.63
CA SER A 237 16.46 4.92 15.19
C SER A 237 16.37 4.36 13.76
N VAL A 238 17.41 4.56 12.95
CA VAL A 238 17.51 4.05 11.57
C VAL A 238 18.48 2.88 11.42
N PHE A 239 19.03 2.36 12.52
CA PHE A 239 20.03 1.28 12.48
C PHE A 239 19.54 0.03 11.72
N ALA A 240 18.28 -0.35 11.89
CA ALA A 240 17.69 -1.46 11.14
C ALA A 240 17.79 -1.26 9.61
N LEU A 241 17.70 -0.01 9.14
CA LEU A 241 17.87 0.32 7.72
C LEU A 241 19.31 0.32 7.26
N HIS A 242 20.29 0.49 8.14
CA HIS A 242 21.70 0.41 7.74
C HIS A 242 22.07 -1.01 7.29
N GLU A 243 21.59 -2.04 7.98
CA GLU A 243 21.80 -3.44 7.56
C GLU A 243 21.19 -3.68 6.18
N TYR A 244 19.91 -3.36 6.02
CA TYR A 244 19.20 -3.48 4.74
C TYR A 244 19.89 -2.71 3.60
N ALA A 245 20.24 -1.45 3.84
CA ALA A 245 20.84 -0.58 2.84
C ALA A 245 22.20 -1.10 2.36
N ARG A 246 23.03 -1.63 3.26
CA ARG A 246 24.34 -2.17 2.90
C ARG A 246 24.24 -3.44 2.06
N GLU A 247 23.25 -4.28 2.34
CA GLU A 247 23.06 -5.52 1.59
C GLU A 247 22.43 -5.28 0.21
N HIS A 248 21.49 -4.34 0.07
CA HIS A 248 20.60 -4.28 -1.10
C HIS A 248 20.66 -2.99 -1.93
N LEU A 249 21.45 -1.98 -1.54
CA LEU A 249 21.54 -0.72 -2.30
C LEU A 249 21.92 -0.94 -3.77
N ILE A 250 22.93 -1.78 -4.06
CA ILE A 250 23.35 -2.03 -5.45
C ILE A 250 22.24 -2.70 -6.24
N GLU A 251 21.61 -3.71 -5.66
CA GLU A 251 20.55 -4.47 -6.33
C GLU A 251 19.37 -3.56 -6.69
N HIS A 252 19.02 -2.61 -5.81
CA HIS A 252 18.03 -1.59 -6.13
C HIS A 252 18.47 -0.67 -7.27
N LEU A 253 19.71 -0.16 -7.24
CA LEU A 253 20.23 0.68 -8.33
C LEU A 253 20.27 -0.07 -9.67
N ALA A 254 20.66 -1.35 -9.67
CA ALA A 254 20.72 -2.20 -10.84
C ALA A 254 19.34 -2.56 -11.41
N SER A 255 18.28 -2.49 -10.58
CA SER A 255 16.90 -2.80 -10.97
C SER A 255 16.16 -1.62 -11.60
N VAL A 256 16.80 -0.44 -11.69
CA VAL A 256 16.21 0.77 -12.23
C VAL A 256 16.68 1.01 -13.67
N ASP A 257 15.74 1.10 -14.61
CA ASP A 257 16.02 1.71 -15.90
C ASP A 257 16.05 3.24 -15.74
N LEU A 258 17.27 3.81 -15.78
CA LEU A 258 17.45 5.26 -15.71
C LEU A 258 16.65 5.97 -16.81
N ALA A 259 16.38 5.41 -17.98
CA ALA A 259 15.56 6.12 -18.98
C ALA A 259 14.11 6.39 -18.50
N MET A 260 13.61 5.60 -17.56
CA MET A 260 12.22 5.60 -17.11
C MET A 260 11.94 6.51 -15.91
N VAL A 261 12.99 7.00 -15.23
CA VAL A 261 12.81 7.78 -13.99
C VAL A 261 13.00 9.29 -14.16
N ASP A 262 12.34 10.05 -13.30
CA ASP A 262 12.37 11.51 -13.29
C ASP A 262 13.78 12.08 -13.05
N ARG A 263 14.07 13.21 -13.71
CA ARG A 263 15.39 13.86 -13.65
C ARG A 263 15.73 14.35 -12.25
N ASP A 264 14.76 14.85 -11.50
CA ASP A 264 14.99 15.39 -10.16
C ASP A 264 15.31 14.28 -9.17
N GLN A 265 14.66 13.12 -9.32
CA GLN A 265 14.95 11.93 -8.50
C GLN A 265 16.35 11.38 -8.78
N LYS A 266 16.77 11.32 -10.05
CA LYS A 266 18.14 10.95 -10.42
C LYS A 266 19.17 11.91 -9.84
N SER A 267 18.90 13.21 -9.91
CA SER A 267 19.80 14.22 -9.35
C SER A 267 19.99 14.02 -7.85
N GLN A 268 18.92 13.69 -7.11
CA GLN A 268 19.01 13.39 -5.68
C GLN A 268 19.84 12.14 -5.38
N VAL A 269 19.67 11.07 -6.17
CA VAL A 269 20.49 9.85 -6.05
C VAL A 269 21.96 10.17 -6.28
N GLY A 270 22.28 10.90 -7.35
CA GLY A 270 23.65 11.31 -7.67
C GLY A 270 24.29 12.13 -6.56
N GLU A 271 23.57 13.11 -6.00
CA GLU A 271 24.07 13.93 -4.88
C GLU A 271 24.41 13.06 -3.65
N LEU A 272 23.52 12.14 -3.29
CA LEU A 272 23.72 11.27 -2.13
C LEU A 272 24.82 10.24 -2.35
N LEU A 273 24.99 9.71 -3.56
CA LEU A 273 26.11 8.84 -3.91
C LEU A 273 27.45 9.56 -3.78
N VAL A 274 27.54 10.80 -4.29
CA VAL A 274 28.75 11.61 -4.13
C VAL A 274 29.06 11.82 -2.65
N LYS A 275 28.07 12.17 -1.83
CA LYS A 275 28.24 12.31 -0.38
C LYS A 275 28.68 11.02 0.31
N LEU A 276 28.08 9.88 -0.06
CA LEU A 276 28.41 8.57 0.49
C LEU A 276 29.86 8.18 0.22
N PHE A 277 30.40 8.52 -0.96
CA PHE A 277 31.76 8.16 -1.37
C PHE A 277 32.81 9.25 -1.17
N SER A 278 32.43 10.43 -0.69
CA SER A 278 33.37 11.56 -0.50
C SER A 278 33.52 11.99 0.97
N GLU A 279 32.58 11.63 1.85
CA GLU A 279 32.61 12.01 3.26
C GLU A 279 33.00 10.82 4.14
N ASP A 280 34.12 10.92 4.87
CA ASP A 280 34.69 9.82 5.68
C ASP A 280 33.66 9.20 6.63
N GLU A 281 32.80 10.00 7.27
CA GLU A 281 31.75 9.52 8.17
C GLU A 281 30.72 8.62 7.48
N HIS A 282 30.37 8.91 6.23
CA HIS A 282 29.43 8.09 5.45
C HIS A 282 30.12 6.86 4.87
N ILE A 283 31.39 6.99 4.46
CA ILE A 283 32.23 5.87 4.02
C ILE A 283 32.37 4.87 5.16
N ASP A 284 32.65 5.32 6.38
CA ASP A 284 32.79 4.45 7.55
C ASP A 284 31.46 3.80 7.93
N ALA A 285 30.35 4.53 7.91
CA ALA A 285 29.02 3.94 8.15
C ALA A 285 28.67 2.83 7.14
N PHE A 286 29.15 3.00 5.92
CA PHE A 286 28.90 2.08 4.82
C PHE A 286 29.85 0.87 4.82
N MET A 287 31.15 1.10 5.00
CA MET A 287 32.21 0.11 4.85
C MET A 287 32.63 -0.52 6.20
N TRP A 288 32.56 0.23 7.30
CA TRP A 288 33.18 -0.07 8.58
C TRP A 288 32.27 0.24 9.78
N PRO A 289 31.17 -0.51 9.97
CA PRO A 289 30.32 -0.32 11.15
C PRO A 289 31.10 -0.51 12.45
N GLU A 290 30.89 0.41 13.39
CA GLU A 290 31.52 0.33 14.70
C GLU A 290 31.09 -0.94 15.45
N THR A 291 32.10 -1.79 15.69
CA THR A 291 32.27 -2.85 16.69
C THR A 291 31.04 -3.28 17.51
N ASP A 292 30.30 -4.22 16.93
CA ASP A 292 29.70 -5.41 17.59
C ASP A 292 29.22 -6.44 16.55
N ASP A 293 29.21 -6.04 15.28
CA ASP A 293 28.69 -6.79 14.14
C ASP A 293 29.77 -7.62 13.39
N VAL A 294 30.75 -8.15 14.13
CA VAL A 294 32.01 -8.72 13.57
C VAL A 294 31.78 -9.95 12.66
N VAL A 295 30.56 -10.52 12.61
CA VAL A 295 30.26 -11.74 11.84
C VAL A 295 29.54 -11.47 10.51
N ARG A 296 28.92 -10.29 10.30
CA ARG A 296 28.15 -9.98 9.06
C ARG A 296 28.79 -8.93 8.14
N THR A 297 29.82 -8.24 8.62
CA THR A 297 30.38 -7.03 7.99
C THR A 297 31.40 -7.27 6.89
N HIS A 298 31.63 -8.53 6.53
CA HIS A 298 32.51 -8.89 5.40
C HIS A 298 31.88 -8.68 4.01
N LYS A 299 30.56 -8.47 3.91
CA LYS A 299 29.89 -8.39 2.60
C LYS A 299 30.08 -7.05 1.87
N PRO A 300 29.85 -5.85 2.46
CA PRO A 300 29.83 -4.61 1.68
C PRO A 300 31.17 -4.31 1.02
N ARG A 301 32.28 -4.54 1.72
CA ARG A 301 33.63 -4.37 1.17
C ARG A 301 33.91 -5.36 0.03
N MET A 302 33.59 -6.65 0.19
CA MET A 302 33.81 -7.62 -0.88
C MET A 302 32.93 -7.33 -2.10
N THR A 303 31.67 -6.97 -1.88
CA THR A 303 30.73 -6.63 -2.97
C THR A 303 31.12 -5.33 -3.68
N TRP A 304 31.53 -4.27 -2.98
CA TRP A 304 31.82 -2.98 -3.63
C TRP A 304 33.27 -2.80 -4.11
N VAL A 305 34.24 -3.39 -3.41
CA VAL A 305 35.67 -3.15 -3.68
C VAL A 305 36.29 -4.29 -4.49
N GLU A 306 35.80 -5.53 -4.34
CA GLU A 306 36.41 -6.71 -4.97
C GLU A 306 35.63 -7.19 -6.22
N GLU A 307 34.33 -6.90 -6.33
CA GLU A 307 33.53 -7.19 -7.52
C GLU A 307 33.38 -5.96 -8.43
N SER A 308 34.17 -5.90 -9.51
CA SER A 308 34.22 -4.74 -10.42
C SER A 308 32.89 -4.41 -11.11
N GLN A 309 31.95 -5.36 -11.17
CA GLN A 309 30.64 -5.17 -11.82
C GLN A 309 29.72 -4.20 -11.08
N ASN A 310 29.95 -3.98 -9.78
CA ASN A 310 29.10 -3.11 -8.97
C ASN A 310 29.43 -1.62 -9.12
N ILE A 311 30.69 -1.31 -9.47
CA ILE A 311 31.11 0.05 -9.85
C ILE A 311 30.38 0.51 -11.12
N ASP A 312 30.21 -0.40 -12.09
CA ASP A 312 29.53 -0.09 -13.36
C ASP A 312 28.04 0.28 -13.18
N GLN A 313 27.40 -0.16 -12.09
CA GLN A 313 26.01 0.21 -11.79
C GLN A 313 25.87 1.63 -11.24
N VAL A 314 26.93 2.17 -10.63
CA VAL A 314 26.95 3.54 -10.10
C VAL A 314 27.36 4.57 -11.14
N VAL A 315 28.17 4.16 -12.12
CA VAL A 315 28.71 5.05 -13.17
C VAL A 315 27.82 5.11 -14.42
N ARG A 316 26.78 4.26 -14.50
CA ARG A 316 25.78 4.25 -15.58
C ARG A 316 24.87 5.48 -15.57
#